data_AF-I4Z4R7-F1
#
_entry.id   AF-I4Z4R7-F1
#
_cell.length_a   1.000
_cell.length_b   1.000
_cell.length_c   1.000
_cell.angle_alpha   90.00
_cell.angle_beta   90.00
_cell.angle_gamma   90.00
#
_symmetry.space_group_name_H-M   'P 1'
#
loop_
_entity.id
_entity.type
_entity.pdbx_description
1 polymer ?
#
loop_
_entity_poly.entity_id
_entity_poly.type
_entity_poly.pdbx_seq_one_letter_code
_entity_poly.pdbx_strand_id
1 'polypeptide(L)' 'MRVATGFDEEGTLVLDGKQRLVAVLVRLSDANEVAPGQWYLEAGFGRLDGINHPAFADLESA' A
#
# COMPACT_ATOMS: atom_id res chain seq x y z
N MET A 1 9.67 -5.66 3.55
CA MET A 1 10.44 -5.79 2.28
C MET A 1 10.04 -4.62 1.39
N ARG A 2 11.00 -3.95 0.75
CA ARG A 2 10.70 -2.82 -0.14
C ARG A 2 10.30 -3.33 -1.53
N VAL A 3 9.29 -2.72 -2.13
CA VAL A 3 8.79 -3.04 -3.47
C VAL A 3 9.07 -1.86 -4.38
N ALA A 4 9.58 -2.12 -5.57
CA ALA A 4 9.70 -1.11 -6.60
C ALA A 4 8.33 -0.93 -7.26
N THR A 5 7.63 0.15 -6.90
CA THR A 5 6.25 0.42 -7.37
C THR A 5 6.18 1.56 -8.39
N GLY A 6 7.28 2.28 -8.65
CA GLY A 6 7.30 3.36 -9.63
C GLY A 6 8.19 4.53 -9.23
N PHE A 7 7.82 5.74 -9.67
CA PHE A 7 8.57 6.98 -9.46
C PHE A 7 8.55 7.39 -7.99
N ASP A 8 9.71 7.35 -7.32
CA ASP A 8 10.02 7.96 -6.01
C ASP A 8 9.09 7.65 -4.80
N GLU A 9 8.15 6.72 -4.94
CA GLU A 9 7.19 6.32 -3.90
C GLU A 9 7.72 5.13 -3.07
N GLU A 10 7.59 5.19 -1.74
CA GLU A 10 8.04 4.10 -0.86
C GLU A 10 7.04 2.94 -0.91
N GLY A 11 7.42 1.80 -1.49
CA GLY A 11 6.58 0.59 -1.56
C GLY A 11 6.91 -0.46 -0.48
N THR A 12 5.89 -1.09 0.10
CA THR A 12 6.05 -2.19 1.08
C THR A 12 5.09 -3.36 0.84
N LEU A 13 5.55 -4.57 1.16
CA LEU A 13 4.73 -5.78 1.18
C LEU A 13 4.03 -5.94 2.53
N VAL A 14 2.73 -6.24 2.50
CA VAL A 14 1.94 -6.63 3.67
C VAL A 14 1.80 -8.14 3.69
N LEU A 15 2.28 -8.75 4.79
CA LEU A 15 2.20 -10.19 5.02
C LEU A 15 1.20 -10.47 6.14
N ASP A 16 0.43 -11.56 6.01
CA ASP A 16 -0.40 -12.02 7.12
C ASP A 16 0.43 -12.71 8.22
N GLY A 17 -0.23 -13.12 9.32
CA GLY A 17 0.41 -13.85 10.42
C GLY A 17 1.07 -15.18 10.04
N LYS A 18 0.90 -15.66 8.80
CA LYS A 18 1.54 -16.85 8.23
C LYS A 18 2.61 -16.48 7.19
N GLN A 19 3.05 -15.23 7.14
CA GLN A 19 4.04 -14.73 6.17
C GLN A 19 3.61 -14.86 4.70
N ARG A 20 2.30 -14.83 4.44
CA ARG A 20 1.75 -14.86 3.07
C ARG A 20 1.47 -13.45 2.60
N LEU A 21 1.85 -13.13 1.37
CA LEU A 21 1.57 -11.82 0.77
C LEU A 21 0.07 -11.62 0.60
N VAL A 22 -0.43 -10.53 1.18
CA VAL A 22 -1.86 -10.16 1.10
C VAL A 22 -2.07 -8.79 0.44
N ALA A 23 -1.09 -7.89 0.47
CA ALA A 23 -1.19 -6.60 -0.20
C ALA A 23 0.18 -5.97 -0.50
N VAL A 24 0.19 -5.03 -1.45
CA VAL A 24 1.25 -4.04 -1.70
C VAL A 24 0.70 -2.67 -1.34
N LEU A 25 1.40 -1.96 -0.46
CA LEU A 25 1.11 -0.58 -0.10
C LEU A 25 2.20 0.33 -0.68
N VAL A 26 1.80 1.51 -1.15
CA VAL A 26 2.72 2.57 -1.63
C VAL A 26 2.47 3.84 -0.88
N ARG A 27 3.54 4.51 -0.44
CA ARG A 27 3.44 5.83 0.15
C ARG A 27 3.36 6.85 -0.97
N LEU A 28 2.23 7.50 -1.08
CA LEU A 28 2.00 8.59 -2.00
C LEU A 28 2.88 9.78 -1.62
N SER A 29 3.40 10.47 -2.63
CA SER A 29 4.18 11.69 -2.40
C SER A 29 3.36 12.75 -1.64
N ASP A 30 4.03 13.62 -0.90
CA ASP A 30 3.39 14.76 -0.22
C ASP A 30 2.74 15.76 -1.20
N ALA A 31 3.08 15.68 -2.49
CA ALA A 31 2.51 16.49 -3.56
C ALA A 31 1.30 15.83 -4.25
N ASN A 32 0.87 14.64 -3.81
CA ASN A 32 -0.26 13.94 -4.40
C ASN A 32 -1.57 14.73 -4.22
N GLU A 33 -2.38 14.79 -5.27
CA GLU A 33 -3.61 15.61 -5.31
C GLU A 33 -4.78 15.01 -4.51
N VAL A 34 -4.74 13.71 -4.21
CA VAL A 34 -5.85 12.97 -3.58
C VAL A 34 -5.57 12.68 -2.11
N ALA A 35 -4.41 12.12 -1.81
CA ALA A 35 -4.06 11.63 -0.48
C ALA A 35 -2.55 11.82 -0.20
N PRO A 36 -2.10 13.08 -0.04
CA PRO A 36 -0.68 13.39 0.11
C PRO A 36 -0.07 12.73 1.34
N GLY A 37 1.06 12.06 1.15
CA GLY A 37 1.83 11.40 2.21
C GLY A 37 1.21 10.12 2.79
N GLN A 38 0.02 9.71 2.32
CA GLN A 38 -0.69 8.53 2.79
C GLN A 38 -0.22 7.24 2.11
N TRP A 39 -0.48 6.11 2.76
CA TRP A 39 -0.26 4.77 2.22
C TRP A 39 -1.47 4.31 1.43
N TYR A 40 -1.30 4.07 0.14
CA TYR A 40 -2.33 3.62 -0.77
C TYR A 40 -2.21 2.13 -1.04
N LEU A 41 -3.34 1.42 -1.04
CA LEU A 41 -3.41 0.03 -1.48
C LEU A 41 -3.29 -0.04 -3.00
N GLU A 42 -2.10 -0.35 -3.49
CA GLU A 42 -1.86 -0.50 -4.93
C GLU A 42 -2.40 -1.84 -5.44
N ALA A 43 -2.12 -2.93 -4.72
CA ALA A 43 -2.58 -4.26 -5.08
C ALA A 43 -2.99 -5.05 -3.83
N GLY A 44 -4.20 -5.60 -3.84
CA GLY A 44 -4.66 -6.59 -2.86
C GLY A 44 -4.66 -7.98 -3.44
N PHE A 45 -4.38 -9.00 -2.63
CA PHE A 45 -4.39 -10.40 -3.05
C PHE A 45 -5.45 -11.20 -2.30
N GLY A 46 -6.02 -12.19 -2.97
CA GLY A 46 -7.00 -13.10 -2.37
C GLY A 46 -8.28 -12.37 -1.97
N ARG A 47 -8.52 -12.20 -0.66
CA ARG A 47 -9.72 -11.49 -0.17
C ARG A 47 -9.65 -9.98 -0.33
N LEU A 48 -8.45 -9.44 -0.49
CA LEU A 48 -8.24 -8.00 -0.72
C LEU A 48 -8.25 -7.64 -2.20
N ASP A 49 -8.34 -8.63 -3.09
CA ASP A 49 -8.46 -8.43 -4.53
C ASP A 49 -9.76 -7.68 -4.85
N GLY A 50 -9.65 -6.62 -5.66
CA GLY A 50 -10.80 -5.80 -6.08
C GLY A 50 -11.36 -4.86 -5.01
N ILE A 51 -10.72 -4.70 -3.85
CA ILE A 51 -11.06 -3.62 -2.92
C ILE A 51 -10.72 -2.29 -3.59
N ASN A 52 -11.61 -1.30 -3.46
CA ASN A 52 -11.44 0.07 -3.96
C ASN A 52 -10.32 0.81 -3.21
N HIS A 53 -9.08 0.39 -3.49
CA HIS A 53 -7.81 1.03 -3.20
C HIS A 53 -7.86 2.15 -2.14
N PRO A 54 -8.05 1.79 -0.84
CA PRO A 54 -8.09 2.76 0.24
C PRO A 54 -6.71 3.40 0.46
N ALA A 55 -6.74 4.61 1.02
CA ALA A 55 -5.56 5.30 1.53
C ALA A 55 -5.60 5.35 3.06
N PHE A 56 -4.44 5.18 3.68
CA PHE A 56 -4.24 5.06 5.12
C PHE A 56 -3.19 6.07 5.59
N ALA A 57 -3.34 6.63 6.80
CA ALA A 57 -2.38 7.60 7.32
C ALA A 57 -1.00 6.97 7.61
N ASP A 58 -0.98 5.70 8.00
CA ASP A 58 0.19 4.93 8.39
C ASP A 58 -0.04 3.43 8.13
N LEU A 59 1.02 2.64 8.24
CA LEU A 59 0.98 1.19 8.02
C LEU A 59 0.23 0.41 9.11
N GLU A 60 0.05 0.99 10.30
CA GLU A 60 -0.68 0.34 11.41
C GLU A 60 -2.20 0.47 11.22
N SER A 61 -2.61 1.52 10.50
CA SER A 61 -4.00 1.80 10.13
C SER A 61 -4.48 1.08 8.87
N ALA A 62 -3.57 0.39 8.17
CA ALA A 62 -3.84 -0.37 6.94
C ALA A 62 -4.20 -1.83 7.23
#